data_AF-M2Z1P6-F1
#
_entry.id   AF-M2Z1P6-F1
#
_cell.length_a   1.000
_cell.length_b   1.000
_cell.length_c   1.000
_cell.angle_alpha   90.00
_cell.angle_beta   90.00
_cell.angle_gamma   90.00
#
_symmetry.space_group_name_H-M   'P 1'
#
loop_
_entity.id
_entity.type
_entity.pdbx_description
1 polymer ?
#
loop_
_entity_poly.entity_id
_entity_poly.type
_entity_poly.pdbx_seq_one_letter_code
_entity_poly.pdbx_strand_id
1 'polypeptide(L)'
;MDVAAYLDRLGLDRPATADVAALRTLQERHLAVVPFENLSIHLGEPIVLDSEALFDKIVRRRRGGFCYELNGLFAALLRELGFDVALSSAKVFRPDGTLGPPFDHAVVHVDLDEPWLADVGFGRFSRFPLRLTATEAQADPEGEFLILDAPHGDIDVLRDGEPQYRIERRPRALDEFVPTAFWQSTSPDSHFTRGPTCSLPSGHGRVTLAGDKLIVTTHGVREETRLSSDPEILDTYRKEFGIELARAPGRP
;
A
#
# COMPACT_ATOMS: atom_id res chain seq x y z
N MET A 1 0.35 -5.67 -19.47
CA MET A 1 1.47 -4.98 -18.78
C MET A 1 2.76 -5.79 -18.96
N ASP A 2 3.96 -5.20 -18.94
CA ASP A 2 5.22 -5.98 -18.95
C ASP A 2 5.48 -6.60 -17.57
N VAL A 3 5.04 -7.85 -17.43
CA VAL A 3 5.16 -8.63 -16.18
C VAL A 3 6.62 -8.87 -15.80
N ALA A 4 7.52 -9.07 -16.77
CA ALA A 4 8.91 -9.37 -16.48
C ALA A 4 9.60 -8.18 -15.81
N ALA A 5 9.36 -6.97 -16.31
CA ALA A 5 9.87 -5.75 -15.70
C ALA A 5 9.31 -5.49 -14.29
N TYR A 6 8.04 -5.83 -14.03
CA TYR A 6 7.49 -5.72 -12.68
C TYR A 6 8.13 -6.74 -11.72
N LEU A 7 8.26 -8.00 -12.15
CA LEU A 7 8.93 -9.02 -11.33
C LEU A 7 10.40 -8.68 -11.08
N ASP A 8 11.10 -8.10 -12.06
CA ASP A 8 12.45 -7.56 -11.89
C ASP A 8 12.49 -6.43 -10.84
N ARG A 9 11.51 -5.52 -10.85
CA ARG A 9 11.36 -4.49 -9.79
C ARG A 9 11.21 -5.10 -8.39
N LEU A 10 10.58 -6.28 -8.29
CA LEU A 10 10.42 -7.04 -7.05
C LEU A 10 11.63 -7.94 -6.72
N GLY A 11 12.57 -8.08 -7.65
CA GLY A 11 13.68 -9.03 -7.58
C GLY A 11 13.19 -10.47 -7.47
N LEU A 12 12.23 -10.84 -8.31
CA LEU A 12 11.58 -12.15 -8.35
C LEU A 12 11.61 -12.74 -9.76
N ASP A 13 11.66 -14.06 -9.84
CA ASP A 13 11.34 -14.80 -11.05
C ASP A 13 9.82 -14.97 -11.20
N ARG A 14 9.37 -15.31 -12.41
CA ARG A 14 7.96 -15.63 -12.64
C ARG A 14 7.58 -16.90 -11.87
N PRO A 15 6.54 -16.88 -11.01
CA PRO A 15 6.10 -18.08 -10.33
C PRO A 15 5.59 -19.11 -11.33
N ALA A 16 5.82 -20.40 -11.03
CA ALA A 16 5.37 -21.51 -11.86
C ALA A 16 3.84 -21.68 -11.83
N THR A 17 3.23 -21.34 -10.70
CA THR A 17 1.80 -21.51 -10.41
C THR A 17 1.24 -20.29 -9.68
N ALA A 18 -0.03 -19.99 -9.91
CA ALA A 18 -0.78 -18.96 -9.19
C ALA A 18 -1.39 -19.58 -7.92
N ASP A 19 -0.60 -19.71 -6.86
CA ASP A 19 -1.00 -20.32 -5.59
C ASP A 19 -0.72 -19.40 -4.38
N VAL A 20 -1.10 -19.85 -3.19
CA VAL A 20 -0.94 -19.10 -1.94
C VAL A 20 0.53 -18.79 -1.64
N ALA A 21 1.46 -19.69 -1.97
CA ALA A 21 2.88 -19.48 -1.73
C ALA A 21 3.41 -18.36 -2.63
N ALA A 22 3.04 -18.38 -3.91
CA ALA A 22 3.34 -17.30 -4.84
C ALA A 22 2.72 -15.96 -4.41
N LEU A 23 1.44 -15.95 -4.00
CA LEU A 23 0.78 -14.73 -3.51
C LEU A 23 1.49 -14.13 -2.29
N ARG A 24 1.88 -14.98 -1.33
CA ARG A 24 2.64 -14.58 -0.14
C ARG A 24 3.98 -13.95 -0.51
N THR A 25 4.75 -14.61 -1.37
CA THR A 25 6.06 -14.09 -1.81
C THR A 25 5.91 -12.77 -2.58
N LEU A 26 4.91 -12.65 -3.45
CA LEU A 26 4.65 -11.43 -4.20
C LEU A 26 4.31 -10.25 -3.28
N GLN A 27 3.38 -10.45 -2.32
CA GLN A 27 3.00 -9.39 -1.37
C GLN A 27 4.18 -8.98 -0.49
N GLU A 28 4.88 -9.95 0.12
CA GLU A 28 6.01 -9.68 0.99
C GLU A 28 7.12 -8.89 0.25
N ARG A 29 7.44 -9.31 -0.98
CA ARG A 29 8.47 -8.64 -1.78
C ARG A 29 8.03 -7.26 -2.25
N HIS A 30 6.77 -7.09 -2.63
CA HIS A 30 6.23 -5.78 -2.98
C HIS A 30 6.34 -4.81 -1.80
N LEU A 31 5.88 -5.21 -0.61
CA LEU A 31 6.00 -4.42 0.62
C LEU A 31 7.44 -4.06 0.95
N ALA A 32 8.40 -4.93 0.66
CA ALA A 32 9.82 -4.70 0.97
C ALA A 32 10.54 -3.75 0.00
N VAL A 33 10.04 -3.54 -1.22
CA VAL A 33 10.79 -2.84 -2.29
C VAL A 33 10.05 -1.67 -2.94
N VAL A 34 8.72 -1.61 -2.80
CA VAL A 34 7.89 -0.53 -3.35
C VAL A 34 7.37 0.30 -2.17
N PRO A 35 7.82 1.55 -2.02
CA PRO A 35 7.42 2.38 -0.87
C PRO A 35 5.96 2.82 -0.99
N PHE A 36 5.33 2.98 0.16
CA PHE A 36 4.12 3.78 0.28
C PHE A 36 4.51 5.26 0.27
N GLU A 37 3.95 6.05 -0.64
CA GLU A 37 4.29 7.46 -0.77
C GLU A 37 3.19 8.32 -1.40
N ASN A 38 3.19 9.61 -1.07
CA ASN A 38 2.24 10.60 -1.60
C ASN A 38 2.95 11.78 -2.31
N LEU A 39 4.20 11.59 -2.75
CA LEU A 39 5.07 12.66 -3.24
C LEU A 39 4.54 13.31 -4.51
N SER A 40 3.81 12.58 -5.35
CA SER A 40 3.21 13.15 -6.56
C SER A 40 2.29 14.34 -6.24
N ILE A 41 1.55 14.30 -5.12
CA ILE A 41 0.74 15.44 -4.63
C ILE A 41 1.64 16.67 -4.40
N HIS A 42 2.74 16.46 -3.67
CA HIS A 42 3.67 17.52 -3.25
C HIS A 42 4.63 17.98 -4.36
N LEU A 43 4.68 17.22 -5.47
CA LEU A 43 5.42 17.56 -6.68
C LEU A 43 4.51 18.22 -7.75
N GLY A 44 3.19 18.27 -7.51
CA GLY A 44 2.21 18.77 -8.48
C GLY A 44 2.00 17.82 -9.67
N GLU A 45 2.31 16.54 -9.49
CA GLU A 45 2.10 15.49 -10.49
C GLU A 45 0.66 14.93 -10.36
N PRO A 46 -0.04 14.66 -11.47
CA PRO A 46 -1.37 14.07 -11.42
C PRO A 46 -1.31 12.63 -10.91
N ILE A 47 -2.31 12.24 -10.11
CA ILE A 47 -2.57 10.84 -9.77
C ILE A 47 -3.48 10.26 -10.85
N VAL A 48 -2.97 9.28 -11.60
CA VAL A 48 -3.69 8.66 -12.72
C VAL A 48 -3.87 7.18 -12.43
N LEU A 49 -5.12 6.76 -12.18
CA LEU A 49 -5.47 5.37 -11.89
C LEU A 49 -5.72 4.57 -13.18
N ASP A 50 -4.68 4.47 -14.00
CA ASP A 50 -4.64 3.68 -15.24
C ASP A 50 -3.48 2.68 -15.18
N SER A 51 -3.67 1.47 -15.68
CA SER A 51 -2.66 0.41 -15.54
C SER A 51 -1.30 0.76 -16.16
N GLU A 52 -1.26 1.43 -17.32
CA GLU A 52 0.00 1.81 -17.96
C GLU A 52 0.67 2.98 -17.23
N ALA A 53 -0.12 3.98 -16.79
CA ALA A 53 0.39 5.11 -16.02
C ALA A 53 0.96 4.66 -14.67
N LEU A 54 0.28 3.75 -13.98
CA LEU A 54 0.74 3.16 -12.72
C LEU A 54 1.99 2.32 -12.93
N PHE A 55 2.03 1.50 -13.98
CA PHE A 55 3.20 0.70 -14.33
C PHE A 55 4.42 1.58 -14.62
N ASP A 56 4.25 2.63 -15.42
CA ASP A 56 5.32 3.58 -15.69
C ASP A 56 5.86 4.23 -14.40
N LYS A 57 4.96 4.69 -13.52
CA LYS A 57 5.33 5.31 -12.24
C LYS A 57 6.08 4.33 -11.34
N ILE A 58 5.45 3.22 -10.98
CA ILE A 58 5.91 2.34 -9.91
C ILE A 58 7.06 1.43 -10.37
N VAL A 59 7.00 0.94 -11.61
CA VAL A 59 7.99 -0.01 -12.15
C VAL A 59 9.11 0.73 -12.88
N ARG A 60 8.80 1.46 -13.96
CA ARG A 60 9.84 2.07 -14.81
C ARG A 60 10.58 3.21 -14.11
N ARG A 61 9.84 4.12 -13.47
CA ARG A 61 10.41 5.25 -12.69
C ARG A 61 10.76 4.88 -11.25
N ARG A 62 10.53 3.62 -10.85
CA ARG A 62 10.82 3.06 -9.52
C ARG A 62 10.21 3.84 -8.34
N ARG A 63 9.14 4.59 -8.58
CA ARG A 63 8.40 5.32 -7.54
C ARG A 63 7.52 4.37 -6.71
N GLY A 64 6.81 4.94 -5.75
CA GLY A 64 5.75 4.26 -5.02
C GLY A 64 4.38 4.85 -5.37
N GLY A 65 3.47 4.77 -4.40
CA GLY A 65 2.17 5.43 -4.44
C GLY A 65 1.41 5.21 -3.14
N PHE A 66 0.19 5.72 -3.08
CA PHE A 66 -0.76 5.37 -2.02
C PHE A 66 -1.69 4.21 -2.44
N CYS A 67 -2.67 3.86 -1.62
CA CYS A 67 -3.40 2.60 -1.71
C CYS A 67 -3.97 2.26 -3.09
N TYR A 68 -4.63 3.21 -3.77
CA TYR A 68 -5.24 2.96 -5.09
C TYR A 68 -4.20 2.65 -6.16
N GLU A 69 -3.05 3.30 -6.11
CA GLU A 69 -1.96 3.11 -7.06
C GLU A 69 -1.29 1.75 -6.84
N LEU A 70 -0.97 1.44 -5.58
CA LEU A 70 -0.26 0.21 -5.20
C LEU A 70 -1.15 -1.03 -5.38
N ASN A 71 -2.33 -1.04 -4.77
CA ASN A 71 -3.24 -2.19 -4.87
C ASN A 71 -3.85 -2.34 -6.26
N GLY A 72 -4.09 -1.23 -6.98
CA GLY A 72 -4.54 -1.26 -8.37
C GLY A 72 -3.52 -1.91 -9.31
N LEU A 73 -2.25 -1.51 -9.21
CA LEU A 73 -1.18 -2.10 -10.02
C LEU A 73 -0.85 -3.54 -9.59
N PHE A 74 -0.85 -3.83 -8.29
CA PHE A 74 -0.62 -5.18 -7.77
C PHE A 74 -1.72 -6.15 -8.24
N ALA A 75 -2.99 -5.74 -8.21
CA ALA A 75 -4.09 -6.55 -8.77
C ALA A 75 -3.90 -6.80 -10.27
N ALA A 76 -3.42 -5.82 -11.04
CA ALA A 76 -3.11 -6.01 -12.46
C ALA A 76 -1.98 -7.04 -12.67
N LEU A 77 -0.93 -7.02 -11.85
CA LEU A 77 0.14 -8.04 -11.89
C LEU A 77 -0.41 -9.44 -11.60
N LEU A 78 -1.19 -9.59 -10.54
CA LEU A 78 -1.73 -10.88 -10.15
C LEU A 78 -2.62 -11.47 -11.26
N ARG A 79 -3.46 -10.67 -11.91
CA ARG A 79 -4.27 -11.13 -13.07
C ARG A 79 -3.39 -11.65 -14.21
N GLU A 80 -2.33 -10.91 -14.55
CA GLU A 80 -1.38 -11.31 -15.61
C GLU A 80 -0.54 -12.56 -15.24
N LEU A 81 -0.46 -12.88 -13.94
CA LEU A 81 0.13 -14.11 -13.42
C LEU A 81 -0.88 -15.28 -13.34
N GLY A 82 -2.16 -15.04 -13.64
CA GLY A 82 -3.20 -16.06 -13.70
C GLY A 82 -4.01 -16.23 -12.41
N PHE A 83 -3.88 -15.33 -11.44
CA PHE A 83 -4.76 -15.30 -10.27
C PHE A 83 -6.15 -14.76 -10.64
N ASP A 84 -7.20 -15.28 -10.01
CA ASP A 84 -8.53 -14.65 -10.03
C ASP A 84 -8.58 -13.53 -8.99
N VAL A 85 -8.78 -12.29 -9.44
CA VAL A 85 -8.54 -11.09 -8.62
C VAL A 85 -9.55 -9.99 -8.88
N ALA A 86 -10.12 -9.47 -7.79
CA ALA A 86 -10.92 -8.26 -7.74
C ALA A 86 -10.30 -7.21 -6.82
N LEU A 87 -10.62 -5.94 -7.07
CA LEU A 87 -10.46 -4.91 -6.03
C LEU A 87 -11.73 -4.83 -5.21
N SER A 88 -11.63 -4.40 -3.96
CA SER A 88 -12.78 -4.02 -3.13
C SER A 88 -12.53 -2.70 -2.42
N SER A 89 -13.60 -1.96 -2.11
CA SER A 89 -13.48 -0.80 -1.22
C SER A 89 -13.36 -1.25 0.23
N ALA A 90 -12.55 -0.53 0.99
CA ALA A 90 -12.56 -0.56 2.43
C ALA A 90 -12.74 0.86 3.01
N LYS A 91 -13.33 0.91 4.21
CA LYS A 91 -13.47 2.12 5.03
C LYS A 91 -12.53 2.00 6.22
N VAL A 92 -11.63 2.95 6.41
CA VAL A 92 -10.63 2.87 7.48
C VAL A 92 -11.25 3.28 8.81
N PHE A 93 -10.97 2.53 9.87
CA PHE A 93 -11.37 2.96 11.21
C PHE A 93 -10.50 4.12 11.67
N ARG A 94 -11.14 5.18 12.14
CA ARG A 94 -10.47 6.32 12.78
C ARG A 94 -10.14 5.98 14.24
N PRO A 95 -9.22 6.71 14.87
CA PRO A 95 -8.88 6.51 16.29
C PRO A 95 -10.08 6.66 17.25
N ASP A 96 -11.15 7.34 16.85
CA ASP A 96 -12.39 7.48 17.62
C ASP A 96 -13.39 6.32 17.40
N GLY A 97 -13.01 5.30 16.64
CA GLY A 97 -13.83 4.13 16.30
C GLY A 97 -14.83 4.36 15.16
N THR A 98 -14.89 5.56 14.57
CA THR A 98 -15.77 5.83 13.44
C THR A 98 -15.17 5.35 12.12
N LEU A 99 -16.02 4.98 11.16
CA LEU A 99 -15.58 4.57 9.83
C LEU A 99 -15.29 5.78 8.91
N GLY A 100 -14.25 5.63 8.11
CA GLY A 100 -13.92 6.46 6.96
C GLY A 100 -15.05 6.51 5.92
N PRO A 101 -14.94 7.41 4.92
CA PRO A 101 -15.88 7.46 3.82
C PRO A 101 -15.84 6.15 2.99
N PRO A 102 -16.84 5.88 2.14
CA PRO A 102 -16.71 4.86 1.10
C PRO A 102 -15.48 5.13 0.20
N PHE A 103 -14.86 4.08 -0.33
CA PHE A 103 -13.67 4.15 -1.18
C PHE A 103 -12.44 4.80 -0.52
N ASP A 104 -12.40 4.89 0.82
CA ASP A 104 -11.27 5.45 1.57
C ASP A 104 -9.98 4.64 1.36
N HIS A 105 -10.12 3.33 1.14
CA HIS A 105 -9.02 2.42 0.86
C HIS A 105 -9.41 1.41 -0.22
N ALA A 106 -8.45 1.01 -1.05
CA ALA A 106 -8.60 -0.11 -1.99
C ALA A 106 -7.85 -1.32 -1.45
N VAL A 107 -8.44 -2.51 -1.52
CA VAL A 107 -7.79 -3.79 -1.15
C VAL A 107 -7.90 -4.77 -2.31
N VAL A 108 -7.07 -5.82 -2.29
CA VAL A 108 -7.04 -6.87 -3.32
C VAL A 108 -7.67 -8.14 -2.77
N HIS A 109 -8.76 -8.59 -3.39
CA HIS A 109 -9.37 -9.89 -3.15
C HIS A 109 -8.81 -10.90 -4.15
N VAL A 110 -8.36 -12.04 -3.67
CA VAL A 110 -7.79 -13.11 -4.50
C VAL A 110 -8.56 -14.40 -4.24
N ASP A 111 -9.20 -14.93 -5.27
CA ASP A 111 -9.93 -16.19 -5.21
C ASP A 111 -8.99 -17.33 -5.60
N LEU A 112 -8.70 -18.20 -4.64
CA LEU A 112 -7.95 -19.45 -4.81
C LEU A 112 -8.86 -20.61 -4.37
N ASP A 113 -8.32 -21.61 -3.66
CA ASP A 113 -9.14 -22.65 -3.01
C ASP A 113 -10.11 -22.07 -1.96
N GLU A 114 -9.75 -20.91 -1.39
CA GLU A 114 -10.55 -20.10 -0.48
C GLU A 114 -10.26 -18.60 -0.76
N PRO A 115 -11.09 -17.65 -0.29
CA PRO A 115 -10.86 -16.23 -0.54
C PRO A 115 -9.74 -15.65 0.35
N TRP A 116 -8.83 -14.91 -0.28
CA TRP A 116 -7.70 -14.25 0.38
C TRP A 116 -7.76 -12.74 0.20
N LEU A 117 -7.27 -12.04 1.22
CA LEU A 117 -7.02 -10.60 1.22
C LEU A 117 -5.53 -10.36 1.06
N ALA A 118 -5.16 -9.61 0.03
CA ALA A 118 -3.84 -9.05 -0.14
C ALA A 118 -3.92 -7.51 -0.10
N ASP A 119 -2.93 -6.90 0.54
CA ASP A 119 -2.85 -5.44 0.65
C ASP A 119 -1.39 -4.99 0.72
N VAL A 120 -0.97 -4.28 -0.32
CA VAL A 120 0.36 -3.67 -0.44
C VAL A 120 0.32 -2.15 -0.29
N GLY A 121 -0.83 -1.58 0.08
CA GLY A 121 -1.16 -0.17 -0.06
C GLY A 121 -1.58 0.55 1.23
N PHE A 122 -1.71 -0.13 2.37
CA PHE A 122 -2.17 0.49 3.64
C PHE A 122 -1.05 1.10 4.50
N GLY A 123 0.21 1.04 4.05
CA GLY A 123 1.36 1.52 4.82
C GLY A 123 1.87 0.48 5.82
N ARG A 124 1.46 0.52 7.10
CA ARG A 124 1.82 -0.50 8.10
C ARG A 124 0.65 -1.44 8.37
N PHE A 125 0.68 -2.61 7.76
CA PHE A 125 -0.39 -3.60 7.77
C PHE A 125 0.16 -5.04 7.77
N SER A 126 -0.63 -6.06 7.37
CA SER A 126 -0.16 -7.43 7.30
C SER A 126 0.96 -7.59 6.27
N ARG A 127 2.00 -8.36 6.63
CA ARG A 127 3.07 -8.73 5.72
C ARG A 127 2.65 -9.84 4.77
N PHE A 128 1.75 -10.70 5.22
CA PHE A 128 1.24 -11.84 4.46
C PHE A 128 -0.23 -11.66 4.06
N PRO A 129 -0.68 -12.35 3.00
CA PRO A 129 -2.09 -12.45 2.66
C PRO A 129 -2.87 -13.07 3.81
N LEU A 130 -4.09 -12.57 4.05
CA LEU A 130 -4.97 -13.03 5.12
C LEU A 130 -6.10 -13.89 4.54
N ARG A 131 -6.37 -15.05 5.13
CA ARG A 131 -7.55 -15.87 4.78
C ARG A 131 -8.80 -15.18 5.25
N LEU A 132 -9.74 -14.90 4.36
CA LEU A 132 -11.00 -14.22 4.70
C LEU A 132 -12.03 -15.15 5.34
N THR A 133 -11.82 -16.46 5.24
CA THR A 133 -12.64 -17.53 5.84
C THR A 133 -12.13 -17.99 7.21
N ALA A 134 -10.98 -17.48 7.67
CA ALA A 134 -10.42 -17.86 8.96
C ALA A 134 -11.33 -17.38 10.11
N THR A 135 -11.58 -18.28 11.07
CA THR A 135 -12.33 -17.98 12.30
C THR A 135 -11.41 -17.68 13.48
N GLU A 136 -10.15 -18.08 13.35
CA GLU A 136 -9.07 -17.90 14.30
C GLU A 136 -8.15 -16.74 13.93
N ALA A 137 -7.42 -16.23 14.93
CA ALA A 137 -6.38 -15.23 14.70
C ALA A 137 -5.25 -15.80 13.82
N GLN A 138 -4.77 -14.97 12.90
CA GLN A 138 -3.72 -15.28 11.93
C GLN A 138 -2.45 -14.54 12.33
N ALA A 139 -1.41 -15.29 12.68
CA ALA A 139 -0.12 -14.71 13.06
C ALA A 139 0.59 -14.08 11.86
N ASP A 140 1.03 -12.83 12.02
CA ASP A 140 1.82 -12.08 11.05
C ASP A 140 2.95 -11.32 11.77
N PRO A 141 4.09 -11.04 11.10
CA PRO A 141 5.18 -10.26 11.68
C PRO A 141 4.77 -8.87 12.17
N GLU A 142 3.65 -8.32 11.69
CA GLU A 142 3.14 -7.01 12.08
C GLU A 142 2.07 -7.05 13.18
N GLY A 143 1.64 -8.24 13.62
CA GLY A 143 0.65 -8.47 14.68
C GLY A 143 -0.23 -9.70 14.41
N GLU A 144 -1.17 -9.99 15.30
CA GLU A 144 -2.20 -11.01 15.06
C GLU A 144 -3.41 -10.40 14.36
N PHE A 145 -3.81 -10.97 13.23
CA PHE A 145 -4.95 -10.49 12.44
C PHE A 145 -6.17 -11.35 12.65
N LEU A 146 -7.32 -10.71 12.89
CA LEU A 146 -8.61 -11.39 13.04
C LEU A 146 -9.61 -10.85 12.03
N ILE A 147 -10.35 -11.77 11.41
CA ILE A 147 -11.38 -11.49 10.42
C ILE A 147 -12.74 -11.71 11.09
N LEU A 148 -13.59 -10.67 11.09
CA LEU A 148 -14.91 -10.71 11.70
C LEU A 148 -15.99 -10.32 10.69
N ASP A 149 -17.12 -11.02 10.74
CA ASP A 149 -18.31 -10.60 9.98
C ASP A 149 -18.82 -9.25 10.49
N ALA A 150 -19.17 -8.37 9.56
CA ALA A 150 -19.71 -7.05 9.83
C ALA A 150 -21.11 -6.87 9.20
N PRO A 151 -21.86 -5.83 9.58
CA PRO A 151 -23.18 -5.56 9.01
C PRO A 151 -23.16 -5.49 7.47
N HIS A 152 -24.28 -5.86 6.84
CA HIS A 152 -24.44 -5.88 5.38
C HIS A 152 -23.56 -6.90 4.64
N GLY A 153 -22.98 -7.85 5.36
CA GLY A 153 -22.09 -8.87 4.79
C GLY A 153 -20.68 -8.34 4.55
N ASP A 154 -20.33 -7.17 5.10
CA ASP A 154 -18.97 -6.66 5.10
C ASP A 154 -18.07 -7.48 6.03
N ILE A 155 -16.77 -7.16 6.03
CA ILE A 155 -15.75 -7.83 6.85
C ILE A 155 -14.96 -6.77 7.62
N ASP A 156 -14.87 -6.91 8.94
CA ASP A 156 -13.93 -6.14 9.75
C ASP A 156 -12.60 -6.88 9.86
N VAL A 157 -11.51 -6.16 9.60
CA VAL A 157 -10.14 -6.65 9.82
C VAL A 157 -9.56 -5.98 11.05
N LEU A 158 -9.20 -6.78 12.04
CA LEU A 158 -8.57 -6.33 13.27
C LEU A 158 -7.10 -6.73 13.27
N ARG A 159 -6.26 -5.92 13.90
CA ARG A 159 -4.86 -6.23 14.22
C ARG A 159 -4.65 -6.03 15.72
N ASP A 160 -4.21 -7.08 16.42
CA ASP A 160 -4.00 -7.08 17.88
C ASP A 160 -5.24 -6.60 18.66
N GLY A 161 -6.43 -6.95 18.17
CA GLY A 161 -7.72 -6.54 18.76
C GLY A 161 -8.21 -5.14 18.34
N GLU A 162 -7.39 -4.35 17.65
CA GLU A 162 -7.75 -3.02 17.18
C GLU A 162 -8.30 -3.05 15.74
N PRO A 163 -9.47 -2.46 15.46
CA PRO A 163 -10.05 -2.45 14.13
C PRO A 163 -9.23 -1.58 13.17
N GLN A 164 -8.91 -2.11 11.98
CA GLN A 164 -8.09 -1.41 10.97
C GLN A 164 -8.98 -0.84 9.86
N TYR A 165 -9.73 -1.70 9.18
CA TYR A 165 -10.70 -1.27 8.17
C TYR A 165 -11.84 -2.28 8.02
N ARG A 166 -12.96 -1.79 7.48
CA ARG A 166 -14.11 -2.59 7.04
C ARG A 166 -14.13 -2.72 5.54
N ILE A 167 -14.09 -3.95 5.03
CA ILE A 167 -14.10 -4.28 3.60
C ILE A 167 -15.52 -4.60 3.14
N GLU A 168 -15.91 -4.08 1.98
CA GLU A 168 -17.11 -4.58 1.29
C GLU A 168 -16.78 -5.83 0.46
N ARG A 169 -17.68 -6.82 0.40
CA ARG A 169 -17.46 -8.02 -0.43
C ARG A 169 -17.64 -7.78 -1.93
N ARG A 170 -18.20 -6.63 -2.31
CA ARG A 170 -18.51 -6.32 -3.71
C ARG A 170 -17.22 -6.00 -4.49
N PRO A 171 -16.95 -6.68 -5.61
CA PRO A 171 -15.89 -6.30 -6.54
C PRO A 171 -16.08 -4.88 -7.08
N ARG A 172 -14.96 -4.16 -7.19
CA ARG A 172 -14.86 -2.80 -7.71
C ARG A 172 -13.86 -2.71 -8.85
N ALA A 173 -14.17 -1.81 -9.78
CA ALA A 173 -13.22 -1.39 -10.80
C ALA A 173 -12.31 -0.28 -10.25
N LEU A 174 -11.10 -0.18 -10.80
CA LEU A 174 -10.11 0.79 -10.34
C LEU A 174 -10.56 2.25 -10.57
N ASP A 175 -11.31 2.50 -11.64
CA ASP A 175 -11.84 3.82 -11.99
C ASP A 175 -12.89 4.34 -10.99
N GLU A 176 -13.61 3.45 -10.29
CA GLU A 176 -14.53 3.82 -9.22
C GLU A 176 -13.83 4.53 -8.05
N PHE A 177 -12.51 4.34 -7.88
CA PHE A 177 -11.72 5.01 -6.84
C PHE A 177 -11.25 6.42 -7.25
N VAL A 178 -11.35 6.81 -8.54
CA VAL A 178 -10.86 8.10 -9.04
C VAL A 178 -11.46 9.30 -8.28
N PRO A 179 -12.76 9.37 -7.99
CA PRO A 179 -13.31 10.50 -7.24
C PRO A 179 -12.72 10.66 -5.83
N THR A 180 -12.55 9.55 -5.10
CA THR A 180 -11.97 9.60 -3.75
C THR A 180 -10.48 9.84 -3.80
N ALA A 181 -9.75 9.24 -4.75
CA ALA A 181 -8.34 9.55 -4.99
C ALA A 181 -8.13 11.04 -5.30
N PHE A 182 -9.00 11.63 -6.12
CA PHE A 182 -8.99 13.07 -6.39
C PHE A 182 -9.17 13.88 -5.10
N TRP A 183 -10.19 13.56 -4.28
CA TRP A 183 -10.40 14.23 -3.00
C TRP A 183 -9.20 14.07 -2.05
N GLN A 184 -8.65 12.86 -1.93
CA GLN A 184 -7.47 12.58 -1.11
C GLN A 184 -6.25 13.37 -1.59
N SER A 185 -6.12 13.59 -2.90
CA SER A 185 -4.99 14.31 -3.48
C SER A 185 -5.12 15.83 -3.51
N THR A 186 -6.33 16.38 -3.39
CA THR A 186 -6.57 17.83 -3.60
C THR A 186 -7.23 18.54 -2.42
N SER A 187 -7.95 17.82 -1.55
CA SER A 187 -8.67 18.42 -0.43
C SER A 187 -7.70 18.86 0.68
N PRO A 188 -7.83 20.09 1.24
CA PRO A 188 -7.06 20.50 2.41
C PRO A 188 -7.39 19.67 3.67
N ASP A 189 -8.54 18.99 3.68
CA ASP A 189 -8.96 18.14 4.80
C ASP A 189 -8.31 16.76 4.76
N SER A 190 -7.83 16.31 3.59
CA SER A 190 -7.13 15.03 3.48
C SER A 190 -5.82 15.06 4.25
N HIS A 191 -5.47 13.95 4.89
CA HIS A 191 -4.16 13.84 5.53
C HIS A 191 -3.01 13.79 4.51
N PHE A 192 -3.27 13.34 3.29
CA PHE A 192 -2.27 13.22 2.24
C PHE A 192 -1.78 14.58 1.70
N THR A 193 -2.56 15.65 1.84
CA THR A 193 -2.19 17.00 1.40
C THR A 193 -1.42 17.78 2.47
N ARG A 194 -1.33 17.27 3.70
CA ARG A 194 -0.68 17.96 4.84
C ARG A 194 0.84 17.88 4.84
N GLY A 195 1.43 17.04 4.01
CA GLY A 195 2.88 16.98 3.83
C GLY A 195 3.33 15.70 3.12
N PRO A 196 4.54 15.72 2.52
CA PRO A 196 5.09 14.57 1.85
C PRO A 196 5.45 13.49 2.87
N THR A 197 5.11 12.26 2.57
CA THR A 197 5.40 11.06 3.34
C THR A 197 5.83 9.97 2.39
N CYS A 198 6.92 9.29 2.72
CA CYS A 198 7.40 8.10 2.04
C CYS A 198 7.84 7.09 3.09
N SER A 199 7.34 5.85 3.02
CA SER A 199 7.52 4.83 4.05
C SER A 199 7.79 3.48 3.42
N LEU A 200 8.79 2.77 3.96
CA LEU A 200 9.17 1.44 3.51
C LEU A 200 9.53 0.58 4.74
N PRO A 201 8.96 -0.63 4.88
CA PRO A 201 9.46 -1.62 5.81
C PRO A 201 10.96 -1.90 5.58
N SER A 202 11.70 -2.06 6.67
CA SER A 202 13.06 -2.63 6.63
C SER A 202 13.03 -4.04 7.23
N GLY A 203 14.11 -4.82 7.06
CA GLY A 203 14.19 -6.19 7.59
C GLY A 203 13.93 -6.30 9.10
N HIS A 204 14.10 -5.21 9.85
CA HIS A 204 13.95 -5.16 11.30
C HIS A 204 13.05 -4.03 11.81
N GLY A 205 12.30 -3.38 10.91
CA GLY A 205 11.38 -2.31 11.28
C GLY A 205 10.91 -1.50 10.08
N ARG A 206 11.13 -0.18 10.09
CA ARG A 206 10.58 0.74 9.08
C ARG A 206 11.38 2.03 8.99
N VAL A 207 11.55 2.51 7.77
CA VAL A 207 12.08 3.85 7.48
C VAL A 207 10.94 4.70 6.94
N THR A 208 10.81 5.93 7.42
CA THR A 208 9.81 6.89 6.95
C THR A 208 10.42 8.28 6.87
N LEU A 209 10.26 8.94 5.73
CA LEU A 209 10.56 10.35 5.56
C LEU A 209 9.23 11.12 5.50
N ALA A 210 8.97 11.92 6.53
CA ALA A 210 7.77 12.74 6.65
C ALA A 210 8.19 14.22 6.67
N GLY A 211 7.97 14.95 5.57
CA GLY A 211 8.51 16.29 5.38
C GLY A 211 10.04 16.27 5.36
N ASP A 212 10.64 16.91 6.36
CA ASP A 212 12.08 16.96 6.61
C ASP A 212 12.53 16.03 7.75
N LYS A 213 11.63 15.17 8.25
CA LYS A 213 11.90 14.28 9.37
C LYS A 213 12.10 12.85 8.89
N LEU A 214 13.32 12.35 9.00
CA LEU A 214 13.65 10.95 8.84
C LEU A 214 13.35 10.22 10.15
N ILE A 215 12.52 9.18 10.07
CA ILE A 215 12.10 8.35 11.19
C ILE A 215 12.55 6.93 10.88
N VAL A 216 13.43 6.38 11.71
CA VAL A 216 13.90 5.00 11.62
C VAL A 216 13.42 4.26 12.85
N THR A 217 12.62 3.22 12.63
CA THR A 217 12.19 2.30 13.68
C THR A 217 12.92 0.98 13.47
N THR A 218 13.64 0.51 14.49
CA THR A 218 14.37 -0.77 14.48
C THR A 218 14.07 -1.51 15.78
N HIS A 219 13.52 -2.73 15.70
CA HIS A 219 13.14 -3.53 16.87
C HIS A 219 12.30 -2.77 17.91
N GLY A 220 11.40 -1.89 17.45
CA GLY A 220 10.53 -1.06 18.29
C GLY A 220 11.17 0.22 18.83
N VAL A 221 12.49 0.40 18.66
CA VAL A 221 13.18 1.64 19.01
C VAL A 221 13.02 2.63 17.86
N ARG A 222 12.55 3.84 18.16
CA ARG A 222 12.24 4.87 17.18
C ARG A 222 13.21 6.04 17.32
N GLU A 223 13.96 6.31 16.27
CA GLU A 223 14.89 7.43 16.15
C GLU A 223 14.37 8.44 15.13
N GLU A 224 14.44 9.72 15.48
CA GLU A 224 14.08 10.81 14.58
C GLU A 224 15.29 11.69 14.30
N THR A 225 15.54 11.96 13.02
CA THR A 225 16.56 12.92 12.56
C THR A 225 15.89 13.96 11.68
N ARG A 226 16.15 15.24 11.95
CA ARG A 226 15.70 16.33 11.10
C ARG A 226 16.74 16.64 10.04
N LEU A 227 16.34 16.60 8.78
CA LEU A 227 17.15 16.97 7.63
C LEU A 227 17.11 18.49 7.45
N SER A 228 18.27 19.07 7.20
CA SER A 228 18.48 20.52 7.24
C SER A 228 18.39 21.20 5.87
N SER A 229 18.42 20.43 4.79
CA SER A 229 18.49 20.96 3.43
C SER A 229 17.85 20.06 2.38
N ASP A 230 17.46 20.64 1.24
CA ASP A 230 16.89 19.89 0.11
C ASP A 230 17.86 18.83 -0.45
N PRO A 231 19.18 19.07 -0.57
CA PRO A 231 20.14 18.02 -0.94
C PRO A 231 20.13 16.81 0.00
N GLU A 232 20.00 17.00 1.31
CA GLU A 232 19.90 15.91 2.29
C GLU A 232 18.58 15.13 2.13
N ILE A 233 17.48 15.82 1.88
CA ILE A 233 16.17 15.22 1.59
C ILE A 233 16.24 14.36 0.33
N LEU A 234 16.81 14.89 -0.75
CA LEU A 234 16.97 14.18 -2.03
C LEU A 234 17.88 12.96 -1.89
N ASP A 235 19.00 13.09 -1.19
CA ASP A 235 19.91 11.99 -0.91
C ASP A 235 19.23 10.89 -0.07
N THR A 236 18.37 11.27 0.87
CA THR A 236 17.59 10.32 1.67
C THR A 236 16.57 9.56 0.82
N TYR A 237 15.84 10.25 -0.09
CA TYR A 237 14.93 9.57 -1.02
C TYR A 237 15.65 8.52 -1.88
N ARG A 238 16.84 8.86 -2.37
CA ARG A 238 17.66 7.93 -3.16
C ARG A 238 18.16 6.74 -2.33
N LYS A 239 18.75 7.00 -1.16
CA LYS A 239 19.41 5.96 -0.34
C LYS A 239 18.42 5.01 0.33
N GLU A 240 17.37 5.56 0.93
CA GLU A 240 16.44 4.79 1.76
C GLU A 240 15.29 4.17 0.96
N PHE A 241 14.89 4.81 -0.15
CA PHE A 241 13.70 4.40 -0.91
C PHE A 241 14.00 4.07 -2.37
N GLY A 242 15.22 4.32 -2.86
CA GLY A 242 15.57 4.12 -4.27
C GLY A 242 14.85 5.07 -5.22
N ILE A 243 14.37 6.22 -4.71
CA ILE A 243 13.61 7.21 -5.49
C ILE A 243 14.53 8.36 -5.89
N GLU A 244 14.67 8.57 -7.19
CA GLU A 244 15.35 9.75 -7.75
C GLU A 244 14.34 10.88 -8.00
N LEU A 245 14.58 12.05 -7.42
CA LEU A 245 13.74 13.25 -7.60
C LEU A 245 14.58 14.42 -8.13
N ALA A 246 14.02 15.20 -9.04
CA ALA A 246 14.66 16.41 -9.56
C ALA A 246 14.65 17.58 -8.56
N ARG A 247 13.72 17.56 -7.60
CA ARG A 247 13.57 18.58 -6.56
C ARG A 247 12.93 17.98 -5.31
N ALA A 248 13.18 18.57 -4.14
CA ALA A 248 12.51 18.17 -2.92
C ALA A 248 10.98 18.43 -3.06
N PRO A 249 10.12 17.51 -2.59
CA PRO A 249 8.67 17.73 -2.59
C PRO A 249 8.30 18.98 -1.78
N GLY A 250 7.29 19.71 -2.24
CA GLY A 250 6.77 20.88 -1.55
C GLY A 250 6.31 20.53 -0.13
N ARG A 251 6.51 21.48 0.79
CA ARG A 251 5.93 21.43 2.13
C ARG A 251 4.82 22.50 2.16
N PRO A 252 3.60 22.16 2.62
CA PRO A 252 2.54 23.16 2.76
C PRO A 252 2.90 24.27 3.75
#